data_AF-A0A970GPV0-F1
#
_entry.id   AF-A0A970GPV0-F1
#
_cell.length_a   1.000
_cell.length_b   1.000
_cell.length_c   1.000
_cell.angle_alpha   90.00
_cell.angle_beta   90.00
_cell.angle_gamma   90.00
#
_symmetry.space_group_name_H-M   'P 1'
#
loop_
_entity.id
_entity.type
_entity.pdbx_description
1 polymer ?
#
loop_
_entity_poly.entity_id
_entity_poly.type
_entity_poly.pdbx_seq_one_letter_code
_entity_poly.pdbx_strand_id
1 'polypeptide(L)' 'TMFMTTNPIPVKTALNLIGIDVGSLRPPLYDMDDDEKEKLRKVLSDYNLL' A
#
# COMPACT_ATOMS: atom_id res chain seq x y z
N THR A 1 1.87 9.08 -1.95
CA THR A 1 1.71 9.67 -0.59
C THR A 1 0.96 8.68 0.28
N MET A 2 1.30 8.50 1.55
CA MET A 2 0.74 7.42 2.41
C MET A 2 -0.78 7.52 2.70
N PHE A 3 -1.42 8.66 2.41
CA PHE A 3 -2.86 8.87 2.64
C PHE A 3 -3.61 9.20 1.34
N MET A 4 -3.20 8.60 0.23
CA MET A 4 -3.86 8.82 -1.06
C MET A 4 -5.21 8.10 -1.20
N THR A 5 -5.45 7.06 -0.39
CA THR A 5 -6.74 6.38 -0.24
C THR A 5 -7.11 6.19 1.23
N THR A 6 -8.28 5.62 1.50
CA THR A 6 -8.81 5.39 2.85
C THR A 6 -7.87 4.51 3.69
N ASN A 7 -7.40 5.02 4.81
CA ASN A 7 -6.69 4.22 5.82
C ASN A 7 -7.60 3.08 6.31
N PRO A 8 -7.15 1.81 6.41
CA PRO A 8 -5.76 1.30 6.36
C PRO A 8 -5.25 0.75 5.02
N ILE A 9 -5.89 1.09 3.88
CA ILE A 9 -5.57 0.51 2.57
C ILE A 9 -4.09 0.75 2.16
N PRO A 10 -3.55 1.99 2.17
CA PRO A 10 -2.16 2.23 1.74
C PRO A 10 -1.14 1.56 2.64
N VAL A 11 -1.37 1.56 3.96
CA VAL A 11 -0.43 1.00 4.93
C VAL A 11 -0.38 -0.52 4.80
N LYS A 12 -1.53 -1.20 4.69
CA LYS A 12 -1.55 -2.65 4.47
C LYS A 12 -0.90 -3.02 3.14
N THR A 13 -1.17 -2.26 2.08
CA THR A 13 -0.53 -2.49 0.78
C THR A 13 0.98 -2.30 0.87
N ALA A 14 1.45 -1.24 1.54
CA ALA A 14 2.87 -1.00 1.76
C ALA A 14 3.55 -2.15 2.53
N LEU A 15 2.92 -2.61 3.62
CA LEU A 15 3.44 -3.72 4.44
C LEU A 15 3.57 -5.01 3.62
N ASN A 16 2.55 -5.35 2.82
CA ASN A 16 2.61 -6.50 1.93
C ASN A 16 3.71 -6.34 0.85
N LEU A 17 3.89 -5.12 0.31
CA LEU A 17 4.92 -4.84 -0.69
C LEU A 17 6.35 -4.97 -0.16
N ILE A 18 6.59 -4.65 1.12
CA ILE A 18 7.91 -4.80 1.77
C ILE A 18 8.13 -6.20 2.36
N GLY A 19 7.22 -7.15 2.08
CA GLY A 19 7.35 -8.56 2.49
C GLY A 19 6.82 -8.89 3.89
N ILE A 20 6.08 -7.97 4.54
CA ILE A 20 5.38 -8.25 5.80
C ILE A 20 3.95 -8.67 5.49
N ASP A 21 3.65 -9.95 5.67
CA ASP A 21 2.30 -10.47 5.47
C ASP A 21 1.33 -9.95 6.54
N VAL A 22 0.42 -9.07 6.13
CA VAL A 22 -0.65 -8.50 6.98
C VAL A 22 -2.06 -8.96 6.56
N GLY A 23 -2.11 -10.00 5.72
CA GLY A 23 -3.33 -10.54 5.14
C GLY A 23 -4.06 -9.55 4.23
N SER A 24 -5.25 -9.96 3.80
CA SER A 24 -6.09 -9.17 2.90
C SER A 24 -6.80 -8.00 3.60
N LEU A 25 -7.34 -7.11 2.78
CA LEU A 25 -8.33 -6.13 3.22
C LEU A 25 -9.69 -6.82 3.40
N ARG A 26 -10.50 -6.31 4.34
CA ARG A 26 -11.86 -6.80 4.57
C ARG A 26 -12.84 -5.77 4.02
N PRO A 27 -13.92 -6.20 3.33
CA PRO A 27 -15.00 -5.30 2.94
C PRO A 27 -15.51 -4.50 4.14
N PRO A 28 -15.87 -3.21 3.98
CA PRO A 28 -16.08 -2.48 2.72
C PRO A 28 -14.81 -1.89 2.08
N LEU A 29 -13.62 -2.21 2.60
CA LEU A 29 -12.35 -1.76 2.02
C LEU A 29 -12.04 -2.53 0.72
N TYR A 30 -11.31 -1.88 -0.18
CA TYR A 30 -10.95 -2.38 -1.50
C TYR A 30 -9.43 -2.32 -1.71
N ASP A 31 -8.92 -3.14 -2.63
CA ASP A 31 -7.51 -3.13 -3.02
C ASP A 31 -7.19 -1.90 -3.87
N MET A 32 -5.98 -1.37 -3.70
CA MET A 32 -5.50 -0.24 -4.50
C MET A 32 -5.39 -0.58 -5.98
N ASP A 33 -5.71 0.40 -6.80
CA ASP A 33 -5.56 0.41 -8.24
C ASP A 33 -4.07 0.32 -8.61
N ASP A 34 -3.76 -0.12 -9.83
CA ASP A 34 -2.37 -0.29 -10.27
C ASP A 34 -1.59 1.03 -10.30
N ASP A 35 -2.24 2.12 -10.73
CA ASP A 35 -1.64 3.47 -10.73
C ASP A 35 -1.29 3.95 -9.31
N GLU A 36 -2.13 3.62 -8.33
CA GLU A 36 -1.91 3.98 -6.94
C GLU A 36 -0.82 3.11 -6.31
N LYS A 37 -0.82 1.81 -6.59
CA LYS A 37 0.24 0.89 -6.18
C LYS A 37 1.60 1.34 -6.70
N GLU A 38 1.70 1.77 -7.95
CA GLU A 38 2.97 2.24 -8.53
C GLU A 38 3.45 3.53 -7.85
N LYS A 39 2.56 4.48 -7.58
CA LYS A 39 2.88 5.67 -6.78
C LYS A 39 3.36 5.30 -5.37
N LEU A 40 2.75 4.30 -4.75
CA LEU A 40 3.17 3.82 -3.43
C LEU A 40 4.55 3.17 -3.50
N ARG A 41 4.78 2.30 -4.48
CA ARG A 41 6.06 1.61 -4.72
C ARG A 41 7.19 2.61 -4.92
N LYS A 42 6.98 3.64 -5.74
CA LYS A 42 7.96 4.72 -5.95
C LYS A 42 8.31 5.41 -4.63
N VAL A 43 7.31 5.81 -3.85
CA VAL A 43 7.53 6.45 -2.55
C VAL A 43 8.27 5.50 -1.58
N LEU A 44 7.94 4.21 -1.55
CA LEU A 44 8.65 3.26 -0.69
C LEU A 44 10.11 3.08 -1.12
N SER A 45 10.38 3.07 -2.43
CA SER A 45 11.74 2.99 -2.99
C SER A 45 12.55 4.26 -2.68
N ASP A 46 11.94 5.45 -2.81
CA ASP A 46 12.57 6.74 -2.48
C ASP A 46 13.01 6.83 -1.01
N TYR A 47 12.34 6.07 -0.13
CA TYR A 47 12.65 5.98 1.30
C TYR A 47 13.51 4.75 1.66
N ASN A 48 14.02 4.00 0.68
CA ASN A 48 14.80 2.76 0.86
C ASN A 48 14.08 1.70 1.71
N LEU A 49 12.76 1.63 1.61
CA LEU A 49 11.93 0.61 2.25
C LEU A 49 11.65 -0.58 1.31
N LEU A 50 12.00 -0.44 0.03
CA LEU A 50 11.74 -1.38 -1.05
C LEU A 50 12.97 -1.46 -1.97
#